data_AF-A0A4R1G1W2-F1
#
_entry.id   AF-A0A4R1G1W2-F1
#
_cell.length_a   1.000
_cell.length_b   1.000
_cell.length_c   1.000
_cell.angle_alpha   90.00
_cell.angle_beta   90.00
_cell.angle_gamma   90.00
#
_symmetry.space_group_name_H-M   'P 1'
#
loop_
_entity.id
_entity.type
_entity.pdbx_description
1 polymer ?
#
loop_
_entity_poly.entity_id
_entity_poly.type
_entity_poly.pdbx_seq_one_letter_code
_entity_poly.pdbx_strand_id
1 'polypeptide(L)'
;MVNVRTGHLVVDDLGGVSWLALRTPALPAAELRVDAGISLAVDPVSPADPLGWSIDPGADPAALGEVFAEAALVSLVAASRADGPSIARWDCPTLPAIWAHRAHVAATARWTLRPLDNGALLLDEAMAEYRCGRLALAHRLFGYGEYALLALGEQAIDGELSAAATELVRVAMSAAVATGLGGEIADLAEQLTGVEEAHLSAALTDWRSVDESALVGAGTYAHDRAAPENDTAYAMADPTVLPPRILAWPGAARPDIRVDYRAGAYELRSRLAAGVDPWCAEATELLAYTVDETTGRLLGVAPVEAGPNGDLFAELPDRGEPGARAFGLFSAEIDPEQLRGTAFGRTGIEVDRELLEGWNFDRAAATRRHLTGDSPELTELVMAAETAVGNARALVDDLLLDDHPDAVARALRARLDAIDAYLAVLVGTEPRQGAVLLCELIEPSEDR
;
A
#
# COMPACT_ATOMS: atom_id res chain seq x y z
N MET A 1 25.24 -14.45 4.62
CA MET A 1 24.27 -13.35 4.71
C MET A 1 24.69 -12.29 3.71
N VAL A 2 23.88 -12.07 2.68
CA VAL A 2 24.04 -10.91 1.79
C VAL A 2 23.78 -9.66 2.65
N ASN A 3 24.65 -8.65 2.58
CA ASN A 3 24.38 -7.39 3.26
C ASN A 3 23.17 -6.75 2.56
N VAL A 4 22.00 -6.78 3.20
CA VAL A 4 20.72 -6.24 2.67
C VAL A 4 20.77 -4.75 2.36
N ARG A 5 21.86 -4.08 2.78
CA ARG A 5 22.08 -2.64 2.68
C ARG A 5 22.96 -2.25 1.52
N THR A 6 23.55 -3.19 0.79
CA THR A 6 24.38 -2.83 -0.36
C THR A 6 23.52 -2.51 -1.58
N GLY A 7 23.82 -1.39 -2.24
CA GLY A 7 23.19 -0.97 -3.48
C GLY A 7 24.16 -0.28 -4.44
N HIS A 8 23.59 0.21 -5.53
CA HIS A 8 24.26 1.07 -6.49
C HIS A 8 23.83 2.51 -6.28
N LEU A 9 24.81 3.38 -5.99
CA LEU A 9 24.66 4.82 -6.09
C LEU A 9 24.93 5.22 -7.55
N VAL A 10 23.95 5.87 -8.18
CA VAL A 10 23.97 6.29 -9.58
C VAL A 10 23.84 7.81 -9.63
N VAL A 11 24.76 8.46 -10.35
CA VAL A 11 24.69 9.87 -10.69
C VAL A 11 24.43 9.97 -12.19
N ASP A 12 23.36 10.66 -12.56
CA ASP A 12 23.02 10.86 -13.97
C ASP A 12 23.71 12.10 -14.58
N ASP A 13 23.56 12.27 -15.89
CA ASP A 13 24.14 13.39 -16.66
C ASP A 13 23.58 14.76 -16.28
N LEU A 14 22.44 14.81 -15.59
CA LEU A 14 21.79 16.04 -15.13
C LEU A 14 22.13 16.35 -13.66
N GLY A 15 22.89 15.50 -12.98
CA GLY A 15 23.25 15.63 -11.56
C GLY A 15 22.16 15.14 -10.60
N GLY A 16 21.18 14.39 -11.09
CA GLY A 16 20.30 13.57 -10.27
C GLY A 16 21.10 12.45 -9.63
N VAL A 17 20.77 12.12 -8.38
CA VAL A 17 21.46 11.07 -7.61
C VAL A 17 20.42 10.10 -7.10
N SER A 18 20.60 8.82 -7.40
CA SER A 18 19.75 7.76 -6.89
C SER A 18 20.58 6.65 -6.27
N TRP A 19 20.00 5.95 -5.32
CA TRP A 19 20.54 4.70 -4.82
C TRP A 19 19.49 3.61 -4.95
N LEU A 20 19.92 2.43 -5.39
CA LEU A 20 19.06 1.27 -5.59
C LEU A 20 19.69 0.05 -4.92
N ALA A 21 18.94 -0.61 -4.04
CA ALA A 21 19.39 -1.79 -3.32
C ALA A 21 19.64 -2.97 -4.29
N LEU A 22 20.61 -3.82 -3.96
CA LEU A 22 20.86 -5.08 -4.68
C LEU A 22 19.94 -6.23 -4.24
N ARG A 23 18.77 -5.89 -3.71
CA ARG A 23 17.75 -6.86 -3.27
C ARG A 23 16.42 -6.53 -3.91
N THR A 24 15.60 -7.56 -4.05
CA THR A 24 14.23 -7.44 -4.51
C THR A 24 13.32 -7.34 -3.28
N PRO A 25 12.28 -6.50 -3.29
CA PRO A 25 11.32 -6.49 -2.19
C PRO A 25 10.48 -7.77 -2.19
N ALA A 26 9.78 -8.03 -1.09
CA ALA A 26 8.71 -9.02 -1.01
C ALA A 26 7.39 -8.44 -1.51
N LEU A 27 7.04 -7.20 -1.15
CA LEU A 27 5.82 -6.53 -1.63
C LEU A 27 6.15 -5.47 -2.70
N PRO A 28 5.16 -5.01 -3.49
CA PRO A 28 5.31 -3.76 -4.22
C PRO A 28 5.82 -2.64 -3.29
N ALA A 29 6.82 -1.90 -3.76
CA ALA A 29 7.48 -0.90 -2.92
C ALA A 29 6.51 0.22 -2.52
N ALA A 30 6.51 0.62 -1.25
CA ALA A 30 5.84 1.84 -0.83
C ALA A 30 6.77 3.03 -1.08
N GLU A 31 6.29 3.99 -1.89
CA GLU A 31 7.00 5.23 -2.15
C GLU A 31 6.62 6.30 -1.13
N LEU A 32 7.64 6.98 -0.61
CA LEU A 32 7.53 8.03 0.35
C LEU A 32 8.18 9.29 -0.21
N ARG A 33 7.39 10.35 -0.39
CA ARG A 33 7.94 11.67 -0.68
C ARG A 33 8.57 12.25 0.59
N VAL A 34 9.88 12.46 0.55
CA VAL A 34 10.62 13.09 1.66
C VAL A 34 10.46 14.59 1.57
N ASP A 35 10.82 15.18 0.44
CA ASP A 35 10.72 16.60 0.15
C ASP A 35 10.47 16.85 -1.34
N ALA A 36 10.44 18.10 -1.78
CA ALA A 36 10.42 18.44 -3.19
C ALA A 36 11.64 17.86 -3.92
N GLY A 37 11.38 16.94 -4.86
CA GLY A 37 12.41 16.27 -5.64
C GLY A 37 13.22 15.22 -4.86
N ILE A 38 12.69 14.71 -3.73
CA ILE A 38 13.33 13.62 -2.98
C ILE A 38 12.30 12.55 -2.66
N SER A 39 12.55 11.32 -3.11
CA SER A 39 11.72 10.16 -2.81
C SER A 39 12.54 9.02 -2.20
N LEU A 40 11.84 8.17 -1.46
CA LEU A 40 12.36 7.00 -0.78
C LEU A 40 11.39 5.84 -1.02
N ALA A 41 11.89 4.70 -1.46
CA ALA A 41 11.13 3.47 -1.64
C ALA A 41 11.51 2.47 -0.54
N VAL A 42 10.52 1.85 0.10
CA VAL A 42 10.72 0.80 1.10
C VAL A 42 9.90 -0.44 0.79
N ASP A 43 10.31 -1.57 1.35
CA ASP A 43 9.49 -2.78 1.37
C ASP A 43 8.52 -2.68 2.57
N PRO A 44 7.20 -2.74 2.37
CA PRO A 44 6.23 -2.75 3.47
C PRO A 44 6.50 -3.84 4.53
N VAL A 45 7.15 -4.95 4.17
CA VAL A 45 7.52 -6.01 5.14
C VAL A 45 8.69 -5.60 6.02
N SER A 46 9.61 -4.77 5.52
CA SER A 46 10.76 -4.25 6.27
C SER A 46 10.93 -2.75 6.00
N PRO A 47 10.07 -1.90 6.58
CA PRO A 47 10.05 -0.47 6.30
C PRO A 47 11.28 0.27 6.83
N ALA A 48 12.12 -0.39 7.65
CA ALA A 48 13.38 0.16 8.15
C ALA A 48 14.54 0.03 7.14
N ASP A 49 14.42 -0.88 6.16
CA ASP A 49 15.44 -1.11 5.15
C ASP A 49 14.98 -0.50 3.82
N PRO A 50 15.65 0.56 3.32
CA PRO A 50 15.32 1.12 2.01
C PRO A 50 15.50 0.12 0.87
N LEU A 51 14.70 0.27 -0.17
CA LEU A 51 14.89 -0.35 -1.49
C LEU A 51 15.54 0.61 -2.47
N GLY A 52 15.28 1.90 -2.31
CA GLY A 52 15.91 2.94 -3.11
C GLY A 52 15.56 4.32 -2.60
N TRP A 53 16.29 5.31 -3.08
CA TRP A 53 15.94 6.72 -2.92
C TRP A 53 16.47 7.50 -4.13
N SER A 54 15.85 8.63 -4.43
CA SER A 54 16.32 9.53 -5.47
C SER A 54 16.27 10.98 -5.01
N ILE A 55 17.17 11.78 -5.57
CA ILE A 55 17.24 13.22 -5.42
C ILE A 55 17.34 13.83 -6.82
N ASP A 56 16.34 14.62 -7.20
CA ASP A 56 16.27 15.34 -8.45
C ASP A 56 17.45 16.30 -8.63
N PRO A 57 17.82 16.65 -9.87
CA PRO A 57 18.79 17.70 -10.16
C PRO A 57 18.49 19.00 -9.39
N GLY A 58 19.43 19.43 -8.55
CA GLY A 58 19.32 20.70 -7.80
C GLY A 58 18.49 20.65 -6.51
N ALA A 59 17.84 19.53 -6.17
CA ALA A 59 17.20 19.38 -4.86
C ALA A 59 18.25 19.33 -3.73
N ASP A 60 17.91 19.88 -2.57
CA ASP A 60 18.80 20.00 -1.40
C ASP A 60 18.95 18.64 -0.68
N PRO A 61 20.16 18.04 -0.66
CA PRO A 61 20.37 16.75 -0.01
C PRO A 61 20.23 16.77 1.51
N ALA A 62 20.10 17.95 2.15
CA ALA A 62 19.93 18.07 3.60
C ALA A 62 18.77 17.22 4.14
N ALA A 63 17.62 17.23 3.45
CA ALA A 63 16.45 16.44 3.87
C ALA A 63 16.73 14.93 3.84
N LEU A 64 17.53 14.43 2.89
CA LEU A 64 17.93 13.02 2.88
C LEU A 64 18.89 12.70 4.05
N GLY A 65 19.79 13.62 4.39
CA GLY A 65 20.63 13.51 5.59
C GLY A 65 19.82 13.43 6.89
N GLU A 66 18.72 14.18 6.98
CA GLU A 66 17.79 14.13 8.12
C GLU A 66 17.02 12.81 8.19
N VAL A 67 16.56 12.29 7.04
CA VAL A 67 15.87 10.99 6.95
C VAL A 67 16.70 9.86 7.56
N PHE A 68 17.99 9.82 7.20
CA PHE A 68 18.90 8.77 7.66
C PHE A 68 19.63 9.10 8.97
N ALA A 69 19.42 10.30 9.52
CA ALA A 69 20.24 10.85 10.59
C ALA A 69 21.75 10.77 10.31
N GLU A 70 22.15 10.99 9.06
CA GLU A 70 23.52 10.79 8.57
C GLU A 70 24.02 12.01 7.78
N ALA A 71 24.74 12.90 8.47
CA ALA A 71 25.27 14.12 7.85
C ALA A 71 26.33 13.84 6.76
N ALA A 72 27.02 12.69 6.83
CA ALA A 72 27.98 12.31 5.80
C ALA A 72 27.31 12.02 4.45
N LEU A 73 26.03 11.63 4.45
CA LEU A 73 25.25 11.38 3.23
C LEU A 73 25.08 12.66 2.40
N VAL A 74 24.85 13.80 3.06
CA VAL A 74 24.76 15.11 2.40
C VAL A 74 26.05 15.44 1.66
N SER A 75 27.19 15.20 2.32
CA SER A 75 28.52 15.42 1.75
C SER A 75 28.82 14.45 0.60
N LEU A 76 28.41 13.19 0.74
CA LEU A 76 28.53 12.19 -0.32
C LEU A 76 27.78 12.61 -1.57
N VAL A 77 26.49 12.97 -1.45
CA VAL A 77 25.66 13.38 -2.59
C VAL A 77 26.25 14.62 -3.27
N ALA A 78 26.69 15.61 -2.48
CA ALA A 78 27.32 16.82 -3.03
C ALA A 78 28.63 16.52 -3.78
N ALA A 79 29.48 15.64 -3.24
CA ALA A 79 30.71 15.21 -3.88
C ALA A 79 30.43 14.41 -5.16
N SER A 80 29.51 13.45 -5.12
CA SER A 80 29.14 12.63 -6.26
C SER A 80 28.58 13.47 -7.42
N ARG A 81 27.79 14.52 -7.13
CA ARG A 81 27.35 15.49 -8.15
C ARG A 81 28.50 16.25 -8.78
N ALA A 82 29.51 16.65 -7.99
CA ALA A 82 30.66 17.39 -8.47
C ALA A 82 31.59 16.53 -9.34
N ASP A 83 31.71 15.25 -9.03
CA ASP A 83 32.50 14.28 -9.79
C ASP A 83 31.84 13.89 -11.13
N GLY A 84 30.51 14.08 -11.23
CA GLY A 84 29.73 13.84 -12.44
C GLY A 84 29.20 12.41 -12.56
N PRO A 85 28.77 12.01 -13.78
CA PRO A 85 28.06 10.76 -14.01
C PRO A 85 28.89 9.56 -13.58
N SER A 86 28.30 8.72 -12.72
CA SER A 86 29.02 7.61 -12.11
C SER A 86 28.07 6.54 -11.58
N ILE A 87 28.61 5.32 -11.46
CA ILE A 87 27.95 4.21 -10.77
C ILE A 87 28.95 3.67 -9.76
N ALA A 88 28.59 3.73 -8.49
CA ALA A 88 29.40 3.24 -7.38
C ALA A 88 28.61 2.26 -6.53
N ARG A 89 29.30 1.32 -5.89
CA ARG A 89 28.70 0.46 -4.87
C ARG A 89 28.72 1.19 -3.54
N TRP A 90 27.59 1.27 -2.86
CA TRP A 90 27.46 1.96 -1.58
C TRP A 90 26.47 1.25 -0.65
N ASP A 91 26.79 1.24 0.64
CA ASP A 91 25.95 0.64 1.67
C ASP A 91 25.05 1.71 2.31
N CYS A 92 23.74 1.56 2.17
CA CYS A 92 22.75 2.50 2.69
C CYS A 92 22.51 2.31 4.20
N PRO A 93 22.45 3.40 4.99
CA PRO A 93 21.99 3.35 6.37
C PRO A 93 20.56 2.81 6.47
N THR A 94 20.24 2.23 7.62
CA THR A 94 18.87 1.88 7.99
C THR A 94 18.09 3.13 8.36
N LEU A 95 16.79 3.14 8.09
CA LEU A 95 15.93 4.23 8.52
C LEU A 95 15.76 4.21 10.04
N PRO A 96 15.86 5.37 10.71
CA PRO A 96 15.46 5.51 12.10
C PRO A 96 13.99 5.09 12.28
N ALA A 97 13.64 4.59 13.48
CA ALA A 97 12.31 4.04 13.75
C ALA A 97 11.15 5.00 13.42
N ILE A 98 11.35 6.32 13.60
CA ILE A 98 10.36 7.35 13.26
C ILE A 98 10.07 7.42 11.75
N TRP A 99 11.11 7.28 10.91
CA TRP A 99 10.99 7.28 9.45
C TRP A 99 10.49 5.94 8.92
N ALA A 100 10.90 4.83 9.55
CA ALA A 100 10.32 3.51 9.28
C ALA A 100 8.81 3.51 9.59
N HIS A 101 8.37 4.16 10.68
CA HIS A 101 6.95 4.31 10.99
C HIS A 101 6.22 5.19 9.97
N ARG A 102 6.82 6.31 9.52
CA ARG A 102 6.25 7.13 8.44
C ARG A 102 6.09 6.34 7.14
N ALA A 103 7.09 5.52 6.79
CA ALA A 103 7.03 4.66 5.62
C ALA A 103 5.97 3.55 5.78
N HIS A 104 5.78 3.04 7.00
CA HIS A 104 4.69 2.11 7.33
C HIS A 104 3.30 2.75 7.13
N VAL A 105 3.09 4.00 7.58
CA VAL A 105 1.82 4.73 7.33
C VAL A 105 1.57 4.87 5.83
N ALA A 106 2.58 5.26 5.05
CA ALA A 106 2.46 5.36 3.59
C ALA A 106 2.16 4.00 2.94
N ALA A 107 2.77 2.92 3.43
CA ALA A 107 2.48 1.57 2.98
C ALA A 107 1.03 1.16 3.29
N THR A 108 0.51 1.43 4.49
CA THR A 108 -0.91 1.21 4.82
C THR A 108 -1.84 2.02 3.94
N ALA A 109 -1.59 3.32 3.79
CA ALA A 109 -2.37 4.16 2.89
C ALA A 109 -2.46 3.57 1.47
N ARG A 110 -1.33 3.08 0.95
CA ARG A 110 -1.24 2.57 -0.43
C ARG A 110 -1.78 1.16 -0.61
N TRP A 111 -1.44 0.25 0.30
CA TRP A 111 -1.51 -1.21 0.06
C TRP A 111 -2.63 -1.92 0.83
N THR A 112 -3.37 -1.22 1.67
CA THR A 112 -4.56 -1.81 2.31
C THR A 112 -5.63 -2.12 1.26
N LEU A 113 -6.21 -3.33 1.34
CA LEU A 113 -7.25 -3.81 0.41
C LEU A 113 -8.66 -3.41 0.83
N ARG A 114 -8.86 -3.15 2.13
CA ARG A 114 -10.13 -2.67 2.69
C ARG A 114 -10.22 -1.15 2.62
N PRO A 115 -11.44 -0.58 2.58
CA PRO A 115 -11.63 0.84 2.82
C PRO A 115 -11.01 1.24 4.17
N LEU A 116 -10.41 2.43 4.21
CA LEU A 116 -9.85 3.03 5.42
C LEU A 116 -10.71 4.22 5.82
N ASP A 117 -10.84 4.48 7.13
CA ASP A 117 -11.37 5.77 7.56
C ASP A 117 -10.35 6.86 7.22
N ASN A 118 -10.72 7.73 6.26
CA ASN A 118 -9.83 8.78 5.76
C ASN A 118 -9.45 9.79 6.85
N GLY A 119 -10.35 10.03 7.81
CA GLY A 119 -10.10 10.89 8.96
C GLY A 119 -9.02 10.30 9.84
N ALA A 120 -9.15 9.02 10.22
CA ALA A 120 -8.14 8.31 11.00
C ALA A 120 -6.80 8.22 10.27
N LEU A 121 -6.80 7.95 8.96
CA LEU A 121 -5.58 7.89 8.15
C LEU A 121 -4.85 9.25 8.13
N LEU A 122 -5.58 10.35 7.97
CA LEU A 122 -5.00 11.70 8.04
C LEU A 122 -4.34 11.98 9.40
N LEU A 123 -4.91 11.46 10.49
CA LEU A 123 -4.33 11.58 11.83
C LEU A 123 -3.05 10.74 11.98
N ASP A 124 -3.01 9.53 11.43
CA ASP A 124 -1.81 8.70 11.37
C ASP A 124 -0.69 9.38 10.56
N GLU A 125 -1.03 9.98 9.42
CA GLU A 125 -0.10 10.78 8.61
C GLU A 125 0.41 12.02 9.37
N ALA A 126 -0.49 12.77 10.02
CA ALA A 126 -0.13 13.93 10.83
C ALA A 126 0.83 13.55 11.97
N MET A 127 0.56 12.42 12.64
CA MET A 127 1.41 11.88 13.70
C MET A 127 2.78 11.44 13.19
N ALA A 128 2.85 10.83 12.01
CA ALA A 128 4.11 10.47 11.38
C ALA A 128 4.96 11.72 11.08
N GLU A 129 4.37 12.76 10.51
CA GLU A 129 5.06 14.03 10.24
C GLU A 129 5.50 14.74 11.54
N TYR A 130 4.66 14.72 12.58
CA TYR A 130 4.99 15.28 13.89
C TYR A 130 6.21 14.58 14.50
N ARG A 131 6.26 13.24 14.46
CA ARG A 131 7.39 12.43 14.96
C ARG A 131 8.67 12.65 14.17
N CYS A 132 8.57 12.95 12.88
CA CYS A 132 9.69 13.34 12.03
C CYS A 132 10.13 14.81 12.24
N GLY A 133 9.51 15.56 13.15
CA GLY A 133 9.84 16.96 13.43
C GLY A 133 9.31 17.95 12.39
N ARG A 134 8.44 17.51 11.47
CA ARG A 134 7.89 18.32 10.37
C ARG A 134 6.63 19.05 10.81
N LEU A 135 6.78 19.87 11.86
CA LEU A 135 5.67 20.46 12.62
C LEU A 135 4.69 21.28 11.76
N ALA A 136 5.17 22.00 10.75
CA ALA A 136 4.31 22.80 9.87
C ALA A 136 3.39 21.92 8.99
N LEU A 137 3.89 20.78 8.52
CA LEU A 137 3.10 19.82 7.75
C LEU A 137 2.15 19.06 8.68
N ALA A 138 2.63 18.63 9.85
CA ALA A 138 1.79 18.00 10.87
C ALA A 138 0.62 18.89 11.29
N HIS A 139 0.87 20.18 11.58
CA HIS A 139 -0.18 21.16 11.89
C HIS A 139 -1.25 21.23 10.81
N ARG A 140 -0.83 21.26 9.53
CA ARG A 140 -1.76 21.31 8.40
C ARG A 140 -2.61 20.04 8.31
N LEU A 141 -1.98 18.87 8.44
CA LEU A 141 -2.69 17.58 8.38
C LEU A 141 -3.65 17.42 9.56
N PHE A 142 -3.26 17.80 10.77
CA PHE A 142 -4.17 17.86 11.92
C PHE A 142 -5.33 18.83 11.69
N GLY A 143 -5.10 19.97 11.05
CA GLY A 143 -6.16 20.90 10.65
C GLY A 143 -7.13 20.29 9.64
N TYR A 144 -6.64 19.52 8.65
CA TYR A 144 -7.51 18.79 7.73
C TYR A 144 -8.28 17.65 8.40
N GLY A 145 -7.67 16.99 9.38
CA GLY A 145 -8.28 15.93 10.18
C GLY A 145 -9.02 16.41 11.43
N GLU A 146 -9.24 17.72 11.61
CA GLU A 146 -9.81 18.29 12.85
C GLU A 146 -11.18 17.68 13.18
N TYR A 147 -12.03 17.51 12.16
CA TYR A 147 -13.35 16.90 12.31
C TYR A 147 -13.29 15.45 12.83
N ALA A 148 -12.28 14.68 12.36
CA ALA A 148 -12.07 13.30 12.78
C ALA A 148 -11.52 13.26 14.20
N LEU A 149 -10.61 14.18 14.52
CA LEU A 149 -10.03 14.31 15.85
C LEU A 149 -11.09 14.65 16.90
N LEU A 150 -11.99 15.61 16.62
CA LEU A 150 -13.13 15.94 17.48
C LEU A 150 -14.03 14.72 17.69
N ALA A 151 -14.49 14.09 16.61
CA ALA A 151 -15.42 12.96 16.68
C ALA A 151 -14.81 11.76 17.44
N LEU A 152 -13.57 11.39 17.13
CA LEU A 152 -12.89 10.29 17.81
C LEU A 152 -12.56 10.63 19.27
N GLY A 153 -12.31 11.90 19.58
CA GLY A 153 -12.11 12.38 20.94
C GLY A 153 -13.38 12.24 21.79
N GLU A 154 -14.54 12.59 21.25
CA GLU A 154 -15.84 12.39 21.89
C GLU A 154 -16.11 10.89 22.12
N GLN A 155 -15.96 10.07 21.08
CA GLN A 155 -16.11 8.61 21.18
C GLN A 155 -15.17 7.99 22.23
N ALA A 156 -13.94 8.48 22.33
CA ALA A 156 -12.98 8.04 23.34
C ALA A 156 -13.43 8.38 24.78
N ILE A 157 -13.99 9.59 24.99
CA ILE A 157 -14.52 10.01 26.30
C ILE A 157 -15.77 9.21 26.67
N ASP A 158 -16.65 8.97 25.70
CA ASP A 158 -17.89 8.21 25.87
C ASP A 158 -17.64 6.70 26.01
N GLY A 159 -16.39 6.25 25.82
CA GLY A 159 -15.98 4.86 25.96
C GLY A 159 -16.42 3.98 24.79
N GLU A 160 -16.67 4.56 23.63
CA GLU A 160 -17.07 3.85 22.41
C GLU A 160 -15.87 3.25 21.67
N LEU A 161 -14.65 3.74 21.95
CA LEU A 161 -13.41 3.24 21.35
C LEU A 161 -12.74 2.16 22.19
N SER A 162 -11.99 1.28 21.51
CA SER A 162 -11.09 0.35 22.17
C SER A 162 -9.99 1.07 22.97
N ALA A 163 -9.36 0.34 23.89
CA ALA A 163 -8.24 0.84 24.67
C ALA A 163 -7.07 1.37 23.82
N ALA A 164 -6.71 0.59 22.79
CA ALA A 164 -5.63 0.93 21.89
C ALA A 164 -5.98 2.17 21.05
N ALA A 165 -7.21 2.24 20.52
CA ALA A 165 -7.66 3.40 19.75
C ALA A 165 -7.73 4.67 20.61
N THR A 166 -8.25 4.56 21.83
CA THR A 166 -8.31 5.66 22.81
C THR A 166 -6.93 6.24 23.10
N GLU A 167 -5.93 5.38 23.32
CA GLU A 167 -4.56 5.82 23.55
C GLU A 167 -3.95 6.52 22.33
N LEU A 168 -4.18 6.00 21.12
CA LEU A 168 -3.72 6.65 19.89
C LEU A 168 -4.38 8.02 19.67
N VAL A 169 -5.70 8.13 19.90
CA VAL A 169 -6.44 9.40 19.82
C VAL A 169 -5.91 10.39 20.86
N ARG A 170 -5.70 9.96 22.11
CA ARG A 170 -5.14 10.80 23.18
C ARG A 170 -3.76 11.36 22.81
N VAL A 171 -2.90 10.52 22.24
CA VAL A 171 -1.57 10.93 21.76
C VAL A 171 -1.69 11.89 20.57
N ALA A 172 -2.58 11.61 19.62
CA ALA A 172 -2.84 12.46 18.46
C ALA A 172 -3.36 13.85 18.86
N MET A 173 -4.32 13.92 19.79
CA MET A 173 -4.83 15.18 20.34
C MET A 173 -3.74 15.99 21.03
N SER A 174 -2.94 15.34 21.86
CA SER A 174 -1.82 16.00 22.54
C SER A 174 -0.80 16.59 21.54
N ALA A 175 -0.51 15.86 20.47
CA ALA A 175 0.37 16.33 19.40
C ALA A 175 -0.26 17.48 18.60
N ALA A 176 -1.55 17.41 18.27
CA ALA A 176 -2.28 18.48 17.60
C ALA A 176 -2.19 19.79 18.40
N VAL A 177 -2.45 19.74 19.71
CA VAL A 177 -2.30 20.89 20.62
C VAL A 177 -0.86 21.41 20.62
N ALA A 178 0.14 20.52 20.69
CA ALA A 178 1.55 20.92 20.66
C ALA A 178 1.97 21.59 19.34
N THR A 179 1.31 21.26 18.22
CA THR A 179 1.50 21.93 16.93
C THR A 179 0.72 23.24 16.78
N GLY A 180 -0.11 23.61 17.77
CA GLY A 180 -0.82 24.89 17.82
C GLY A 180 -2.31 24.83 17.48
N LEU A 181 -2.92 23.64 17.37
CA LEU A 181 -4.39 23.54 17.37
C LEU A 181 -4.92 23.86 18.78
N GLY A 182 -6.10 24.49 18.86
CA GLY A 182 -6.69 24.93 20.14
C GLY A 182 -8.21 24.77 20.16
N GLY A 183 -8.88 25.49 21.05
CA GLY A 183 -10.34 25.41 21.19
C GLY A 183 -10.79 24.05 21.69
N GLU A 184 -11.85 23.50 21.09
CA GLU A 184 -12.47 22.23 21.47
C GLU A 184 -11.47 21.05 21.49
N ILE A 185 -10.47 21.05 20.59
CA ILE A 185 -9.40 20.04 20.59
C ILE A 185 -8.58 20.07 21.88
N ALA A 186 -8.26 21.26 22.40
CA ALA A 186 -7.51 21.39 23.64
C ALA A 186 -8.35 20.96 24.86
N ASP A 187 -9.65 21.30 24.84
CA ASP A 187 -10.59 20.93 25.90
C ASP A 187 -10.81 19.40 25.95
N LEU A 188 -10.94 18.74 24.79
CA LEU A 188 -11.05 17.27 24.71
C LEU A 188 -9.73 16.59 25.10
N ALA A 189 -8.58 17.13 24.68
CA ALA A 189 -7.27 16.60 25.06
C ALA A 189 -7.08 16.58 26.58
N GLU A 190 -7.50 17.65 27.28
CA GLU A 190 -7.45 17.72 28.73
C GLU A 190 -8.39 16.68 29.36
N GLN A 191 -9.62 16.54 28.86
CA GLN A 191 -10.58 15.54 29.35
C GLN A 191 -10.05 14.11 29.21
N LEU A 192 -9.41 13.78 28.08
CA LEU A 192 -8.81 12.45 27.85
C LEU A 192 -7.65 12.14 28.78
N THR A 193 -6.97 13.14 29.35
CA THR A 193 -5.94 12.87 30.39
C THR A 193 -6.55 12.38 31.71
N GLY A 194 -7.84 12.64 31.94
CA GLY A 194 -8.58 12.22 33.13
C GLY A 194 -9.33 10.90 33.01
N VAL A 195 -9.34 10.26 31.83
CA VAL A 195 -9.99 8.96 31.61
C VAL A 195 -9.08 7.85 32.16
N GLU A 196 -9.37 7.36 33.37
CA GLU A 196 -8.70 6.18 33.91
C GLU A 196 -9.15 4.87 33.22
N GLU A 197 -8.22 3.93 33.11
CA GLU A 197 -8.26 2.60 32.46
C GLU A 197 -9.47 1.71 32.85
N ALA A 198 -10.24 2.09 33.87
CA ALA A 198 -11.40 1.35 34.38
C ALA A 198 -12.66 1.43 33.48
N HIS A 199 -12.83 2.47 32.64
CA HIS A 199 -13.97 2.57 31.71
C HIS A 199 -13.78 1.78 30.41
N LEU A 200 -12.53 1.43 30.07
CA LEU A 200 -12.12 0.72 28.85
C LEU A 200 -12.58 -0.75 28.80
N SER A 201 -12.89 -1.36 29.94
CA SER A 201 -13.23 -2.79 30.03
C SER A 201 -14.70 -3.09 29.72
N ALA A 202 -15.61 -2.11 29.88
CA ALA A 202 -17.04 -2.29 29.63
C ALA A 202 -17.38 -2.34 28.13
N ALA A 203 -16.70 -1.54 27.31
CA ALA A 203 -16.88 -1.45 25.86
C ALA A 203 -16.45 -2.72 25.10
N LEU A 204 -15.44 -3.43 25.62
CA LEU A 204 -14.93 -4.69 25.07
C LEU A 204 -15.96 -5.84 25.08
N THR A 205 -17.07 -5.70 25.83
CA THR A 205 -18.08 -6.75 25.92
C THR A 205 -19.15 -6.64 24.82
N ASP A 206 -19.39 -5.44 24.29
CA ASP A 206 -20.48 -5.17 23.33
C ASP A 206 -20.02 -5.33 21.85
N TRP A 207 -18.73 -5.09 21.58
CA TRP A 207 -18.11 -5.29 20.26
C TRP A 207 -17.96 -6.77 19.82
N ARG A 208 -18.34 -7.74 20.66
CA ARG A 208 -18.29 -9.17 20.34
C ARG A 208 -19.34 -9.63 19.32
N SER A 209 -20.20 -8.74 18.81
CA SER A 209 -21.37 -9.11 18.00
C SER A 209 -21.37 -8.59 16.56
N VAL A 210 -20.35 -7.83 16.13
CA VAL A 210 -20.34 -7.17 14.81
C VAL A 210 -18.94 -7.23 14.20
N ASP A 211 -18.46 -8.38 13.71
CA ASP A 211 -17.27 -8.37 12.82
C ASP A 211 -17.05 -9.66 12.01
N GLU A 212 -18.11 -10.26 11.47
CA GLU A 212 -17.98 -11.42 10.55
C GLU A 212 -18.10 -11.02 9.06
N SER A 213 -18.49 -9.79 8.74
CA SER A 213 -18.78 -9.36 7.36
C SER A 213 -17.72 -8.47 6.70
N ALA A 214 -16.76 -7.92 7.45
CA ALA A 214 -15.81 -6.93 6.93
C ALA A 214 -14.59 -7.54 6.20
N LEU A 215 -14.26 -8.81 6.46
CA LEU A 215 -13.07 -9.47 5.90
C LEU A 215 -13.27 -10.04 4.49
N VAL A 216 -14.52 -10.18 4.04
CA VAL A 216 -14.83 -10.68 2.69
C VAL A 216 -15.94 -9.81 2.13
N GLY A 217 -15.55 -8.77 1.37
CA GLY A 217 -16.46 -8.05 0.49
C GLY A 217 -17.01 -9.01 -0.56
N ALA A 218 -18.04 -9.77 -0.20
CA ALA A 218 -18.81 -10.61 -1.10
C ALA A 218 -19.66 -9.71 -1.99
N GLY A 219 -19.01 -8.99 -2.90
CA GLY A 219 -19.67 -8.39 -4.04
C GLY A 219 -20.25 -9.52 -4.91
N THR A 220 -21.50 -9.36 -5.35
CA THR A 220 -22.24 -10.28 -6.23
C THR A 220 -21.63 -10.48 -7.63
N TYR A 221 -20.36 -10.10 -7.83
CA TYR A 221 -19.51 -10.43 -8.97
C TYR A 221 -18.32 -11.33 -8.59
N ALA A 222 -18.32 -11.93 -7.38
CA ALA A 222 -17.54 -13.13 -7.14
C ALA A 222 -18.05 -14.21 -8.10
N HIS A 223 -17.51 -14.21 -9.31
CA HIS A 223 -17.86 -15.16 -10.34
C HIS A 223 -17.45 -16.53 -9.80
N ASP A 224 -18.45 -17.32 -9.40
CA ASP A 224 -18.38 -18.77 -9.48
C ASP A 224 -17.68 -19.08 -10.81
N ARG A 225 -16.76 -20.06 -10.80
CA ARG A 225 -16.07 -20.59 -12.00
C ARG A 225 -17.08 -21.23 -12.99
N ALA A 226 -18.13 -20.53 -13.37
CA ALA A 226 -18.98 -20.85 -14.49
C ALA A 226 -18.08 -20.79 -15.73
N ALA A 227 -18.14 -21.85 -16.54
CA ALA A 227 -17.34 -21.97 -17.73
C ALA A 227 -17.46 -20.68 -18.59
N PRO A 228 -16.35 -20.13 -19.09
CA PRO A 228 -16.38 -18.91 -19.90
C PRO A 228 -17.33 -19.12 -21.09
N GLU A 229 -18.24 -18.18 -21.31
CA GLU A 229 -18.88 -18.02 -22.61
C GLU A 229 -17.77 -17.60 -23.61
N ASN A 230 -17.81 -18.10 -24.85
CA ASN A 230 -16.71 -17.94 -25.83
C ASN A 230 -16.30 -16.47 -26.11
N ASP A 231 -17.12 -15.48 -25.73
CA ASP A 231 -16.90 -14.04 -25.98
C ASP A 231 -16.60 -13.23 -24.70
N THR A 232 -16.40 -13.90 -23.55
CA THR A 232 -16.10 -13.24 -22.26
C THR A 232 -14.70 -13.62 -21.78
N ALA A 233 -13.88 -12.60 -21.53
CA ALA A 233 -12.57 -12.72 -20.89
C ALA A 233 -12.58 -12.09 -19.49
N TYR A 234 -11.59 -12.45 -18.67
CA TYR A 234 -11.42 -11.94 -17.32
C TYR A 234 -9.98 -11.48 -17.12
N ALA A 235 -9.80 -10.41 -16.34
CA ALA A 235 -8.50 -9.87 -15.97
C ALA A 235 -8.43 -9.57 -14.48
N MET A 236 -7.21 -9.53 -13.97
CA MET A 236 -6.90 -9.11 -12.60
C MET A 236 -6.31 -7.70 -12.64
N ALA A 237 -6.72 -6.88 -11.68
CA ALA A 237 -6.16 -5.57 -11.48
C ALA A 237 -4.73 -5.70 -10.98
N ASP A 238 -3.85 -4.91 -11.59
CA ASP A 238 -2.45 -4.83 -11.25
C ASP A 238 -2.25 -3.80 -10.12
N PRO A 239 -1.85 -4.24 -8.91
CA PRO A 239 -1.68 -3.35 -7.77
C PRO A 239 -0.56 -2.31 -7.96
N THR A 240 0.41 -2.56 -8.83
CA THR A 240 1.52 -1.63 -9.06
C THR A 240 1.11 -0.40 -9.86
N VAL A 241 0.05 -0.51 -10.67
CA VAL A 241 -0.44 0.59 -11.52
C VAL A 241 -1.80 1.14 -11.08
N LEU A 242 -2.39 0.51 -10.06
CA LEU A 242 -3.68 0.88 -9.49
C LEU A 242 -3.67 0.65 -7.97
N PRO A 243 -4.03 1.65 -7.13
CA PRO A 243 -4.17 1.43 -5.70
C PRO A 243 -5.22 0.33 -5.43
N PRO A 244 -4.89 -0.74 -4.68
CA PRO A 244 -5.79 -1.88 -4.50
C PRO A 244 -7.12 -1.54 -3.83
N ARG A 245 -7.17 -0.50 -2.98
CA ARG A 245 -8.38 -0.07 -2.27
C ARG A 245 -9.48 0.52 -3.17
N ILE A 246 -9.16 0.87 -4.42
CA ILE A 246 -10.12 1.55 -5.32
C ILE A 246 -11.14 0.57 -5.89
N LEU A 247 -10.70 -0.64 -6.26
CA LEU A 247 -11.60 -1.65 -6.81
C LEU A 247 -12.09 -2.59 -5.72
N ALA A 248 -13.31 -3.10 -5.91
CA ALA A 248 -13.81 -4.19 -5.08
C ALA A 248 -12.87 -5.39 -5.23
N TRP A 249 -12.26 -5.81 -4.13
CA TRP A 249 -11.30 -6.91 -4.10
C TRP A 249 -12.00 -8.25 -3.84
N PRO A 250 -12.11 -9.15 -4.84
CA PRO A 250 -12.78 -10.44 -4.67
C PRO A 250 -11.88 -11.53 -4.06
N GLY A 251 -10.58 -11.24 -3.88
CA GLY A 251 -9.53 -12.17 -3.48
C GLY A 251 -8.35 -12.18 -4.46
N ALA A 252 -7.17 -12.59 -4.00
CA ALA A 252 -5.96 -12.58 -4.83
C ALA A 252 -6.09 -13.41 -6.11
N ALA A 253 -6.64 -14.62 -6.01
CA ALA A 253 -6.82 -15.55 -7.13
C ALA A 253 -8.10 -15.33 -7.96
N ARG A 254 -8.86 -14.24 -7.72
CA ARG A 254 -10.13 -13.97 -8.41
C ARG A 254 -10.01 -12.71 -9.30
N PRO A 255 -10.54 -12.77 -10.53
CA PRO A 255 -10.55 -11.60 -11.40
C PRO A 255 -11.56 -10.55 -10.90
N ASP A 256 -11.19 -9.29 -11.08
CA ASP A 256 -11.96 -8.09 -10.71
C ASP A 256 -12.46 -7.32 -11.95
N ILE A 257 -11.98 -7.72 -13.13
CA ILE A 257 -12.33 -7.14 -14.42
C ILE A 257 -12.97 -8.20 -15.31
N ARG A 258 -14.15 -7.89 -15.83
CA ARG A 258 -14.84 -8.66 -16.86
C ARG A 258 -14.74 -7.93 -18.20
N VAL A 259 -14.48 -8.66 -19.27
CA VAL A 259 -14.38 -8.12 -20.63
C VAL A 259 -15.34 -8.89 -21.53
N ASP A 260 -16.33 -8.22 -22.09
CA ASP A 260 -17.25 -8.80 -23.07
C ASP A 260 -16.94 -8.23 -24.47
N TYR A 261 -16.83 -9.09 -25.49
CA TYR A 261 -16.68 -8.61 -26.87
C TYR A 261 -18.05 -8.40 -27.52
N ARG A 262 -18.36 -7.16 -27.92
CA ARG A 262 -19.64 -6.81 -28.56
C ARG A 262 -19.46 -5.75 -29.63
N ALA A 263 -20.15 -5.93 -30.76
CA ALA A 263 -20.22 -4.95 -31.84
C ALA A 263 -18.87 -4.43 -32.36
N GLY A 264 -17.79 -5.21 -32.28
CA GLY A 264 -16.44 -4.80 -32.71
C GLY A 264 -15.68 -3.97 -31.69
N ALA A 265 -16.09 -4.00 -30.42
CA ALA A 265 -15.41 -3.37 -29.29
C ALA A 265 -15.35 -4.33 -28.09
N TYR A 266 -14.44 -4.05 -27.17
CA TYR A 266 -14.33 -4.74 -25.88
C TYR A 266 -14.97 -3.87 -24.80
N GLU A 267 -16.06 -4.35 -24.22
CA GLU A 267 -16.70 -3.73 -23.05
C GLU A 267 -16.02 -4.25 -21.78
N LEU A 268 -15.32 -3.38 -21.07
CA LEU A 268 -14.65 -3.69 -19.81
C LEU A 268 -15.53 -3.22 -18.64
N ARG A 269 -15.76 -4.11 -17.67
CA ARG A 269 -16.61 -3.87 -16.51
C ARG A 269 -15.89 -4.26 -15.23
N SER A 270 -15.99 -3.40 -14.23
CA SER A 270 -15.48 -3.65 -12.87
C SER A 270 -16.36 -2.89 -11.85
N ARG A 271 -15.95 -2.84 -10.59
CA ARG A 271 -16.68 -2.14 -9.53
C ARG A 271 -15.71 -1.48 -8.56
N LEU A 272 -16.05 -0.27 -8.12
CA LEU A 272 -15.39 0.39 -7.01
C LEU A 272 -15.61 -0.39 -5.70
N ALA A 273 -14.65 -0.30 -4.80
CA ALA A 273 -14.79 -0.84 -3.45
C ALA A 273 -15.93 -0.13 -2.70
N ALA A 274 -16.49 -0.80 -1.69
CA ALA A 274 -17.51 -0.19 -0.84
C ALA A 274 -16.97 1.08 -0.17
N GLY A 275 -17.76 2.15 -0.12
CA GLY A 275 -17.36 3.43 0.47
C GLY A 275 -16.42 4.30 -0.39
N VAL A 276 -15.98 3.84 -1.57
CA VAL A 276 -15.21 4.68 -2.49
C VAL A 276 -16.16 5.61 -3.24
N ASP A 277 -15.93 6.92 -3.11
CA ASP A 277 -16.64 7.95 -3.87
C ASP A 277 -16.31 7.82 -5.38
N PRO A 278 -17.31 7.62 -6.27
CA PRO A 278 -17.13 7.57 -7.71
C PRO A 278 -16.49 8.83 -8.32
N TRP A 279 -16.55 9.97 -7.63
CA TRP A 279 -15.99 11.25 -8.08
C TRP A 279 -14.67 11.61 -7.41
N CYS A 280 -14.08 10.71 -6.62
CA CYS A 280 -12.75 10.94 -6.07
C CYS A 280 -11.70 10.95 -7.20
N ALA A 281 -10.57 11.64 -6.96
CA ALA A 281 -9.51 11.79 -7.97
C ALA A 281 -9.07 10.43 -8.54
N GLU A 282 -8.80 9.46 -7.66
CA GLU A 282 -8.33 8.12 -8.04
C GLU A 282 -9.34 7.35 -8.92
N ALA A 283 -10.65 7.52 -8.70
CA ALA A 283 -11.69 6.89 -9.52
C ALA A 283 -11.85 7.59 -10.88
N THR A 284 -11.73 8.91 -10.92
CA THR A 284 -11.90 9.71 -12.15
C THR A 284 -10.70 9.65 -13.11
N GLU A 285 -9.54 9.26 -12.61
CA GLU A 285 -8.29 9.13 -13.38
C GLU A 285 -8.04 7.72 -13.94
N LEU A 286 -9.03 6.82 -13.80
CA LEU A 286 -8.92 5.45 -14.28
C LEU A 286 -9.01 5.38 -15.81
N LEU A 287 -8.07 4.64 -16.38
CA LEU A 287 -8.02 4.28 -17.79
C LEU A 287 -8.08 2.76 -17.93
N ALA A 288 -8.83 2.29 -18.93
CA ALA A 288 -8.81 0.92 -19.38
C ALA A 288 -7.76 0.76 -20.49
N TYR A 289 -7.13 -0.41 -20.57
CA TYR A 289 -6.20 -0.72 -21.64
C TYR A 289 -6.41 -2.11 -22.24
N THR A 290 -5.94 -2.27 -23.48
CA THR A 290 -5.72 -3.57 -24.12
C THR A 290 -4.31 -3.61 -24.69
N VAL A 291 -3.61 -4.72 -24.45
CA VAL A 291 -2.28 -4.99 -25.03
C VAL A 291 -2.26 -6.31 -25.79
N ASP A 292 -1.30 -6.43 -26.69
CA ASP A 292 -0.91 -7.70 -27.30
C ASP A 292 -0.22 -8.56 -26.24
N GLU A 293 -0.75 -9.75 -25.96
CA GLU A 293 -0.27 -10.61 -24.88
C GLU A 293 1.14 -11.15 -25.11
N THR A 294 1.57 -11.27 -26.38
CA THR A 294 2.88 -11.85 -26.70
C THR A 294 3.98 -10.80 -26.56
N THR A 295 3.71 -9.57 -27.00
CA THR A 295 4.70 -8.50 -27.10
C THR A 295 4.58 -7.47 -25.98
N GLY A 296 3.46 -7.43 -25.26
CA GLY A 296 3.13 -6.38 -24.29
C GLY A 296 2.79 -5.04 -24.93
N ARG A 297 2.74 -4.97 -26.27
CA ARG A 297 2.50 -3.70 -26.98
C ARG A 297 1.08 -3.20 -26.73
N LEU A 298 0.96 -1.95 -26.30
CA LEU A 298 -0.32 -1.27 -26.14
C LEU A 298 -1.08 -1.16 -27.46
N LEU A 299 -2.33 -1.64 -27.47
CA LEU A 299 -3.21 -1.65 -28.65
C LEU A 299 -4.33 -0.60 -28.56
N GLY A 300 -4.78 -0.29 -27.33
CA GLY A 300 -5.86 0.66 -27.10
C GLY A 300 -5.93 1.10 -25.64
N VAL A 301 -6.39 2.33 -25.44
CA VAL A 301 -6.69 2.94 -24.14
C VAL A 301 -8.02 3.66 -24.26
N ALA A 302 -8.83 3.62 -23.20
CA ALA A 302 -10.09 4.36 -23.10
C ALA A 302 -10.29 4.86 -21.67
N PRO A 303 -10.94 6.02 -21.46
CA PRO A 303 -11.33 6.44 -20.13
C PRO A 303 -12.36 5.48 -19.52
N VAL A 304 -12.30 5.32 -18.20
CA VAL A 304 -13.32 4.59 -17.43
C VAL A 304 -14.38 5.56 -16.95
N GLU A 305 -15.65 5.21 -17.15
CA GLU A 305 -16.79 5.92 -16.61
C GLU A 305 -17.25 5.23 -15.31
N ALA A 306 -17.32 6.00 -14.23
CA ALA A 306 -17.86 5.56 -12.96
C ALA A 306 -19.36 5.90 -12.86
N GLY A 307 -20.18 4.87 -12.69
CA GLY A 307 -21.62 5.01 -12.46
C GLY A 307 -21.94 5.39 -11.01
N PRO A 308 -23.15 5.91 -10.74
CA PRO A 308 -23.56 6.36 -9.41
C PRO A 308 -23.63 5.24 -8.35
N ASN A 309 -23.65 3.98 -8.78
CA ASN A 309 -23.67 2.80 -7.89
C ASN A 309 -22.28 2.17 -7.69
N GLY A 310 -21.22 2.84 -8.16
CA GLY A 310 -19.84 2.35 -8.12
C GLY A 310 -19.49 1.34 -9.22
N ASP A 311 -20.36 1.11 -10.20
CA ASP A 311 -20.03 0.29 -11.37
C ASP A 311 -19.07 1.05 -12.29
N LEU A 312 -18.02 0.38 -12.77
CA LEU A 312 -17.04 0.94 -13.70
C LEU A 312 -17.22 0.36 -15.10
N PHE A 313 -17.20 1.23 -16.11
CA PHE A 313 -17.38 0.84 -17.51
C PHE A 313 -16.36 1.53 -18.42
N ALA A 314 -15.79 0.79 -19.37
CA ALA A 314 -15.01 1.35 -20.46
C ALA A 314 -15.24 0.58 -21.76
N GLU A 315 -15.23 1.29 -22.89
CA GLU A 315 -15.30 0.69 -24.23
C GLU A 315 -13.94 0.82 -24.92
N LEU A 316 -13.26 -0.30 -25.12
CA LEU A 316 -11.97 -0.37 -25.78
C LEU A 316 -12.14 -0.73 -27.26
N PRO A 317 -11.47 -0.01 -28.18
CA PRO A 317 -11.59 -0.30 -29.60
C PRO A 317 -10.83 -1.58 -29.96
N ASP A 318 -11.41 -2.40 -30.84
CA ASP A 318 -10.75 -3.58 -31.41
C ASP A 318 -9.72 -3.14 -32.47
N ARG A 319 -8.53 -2.75 -32.02
CA ARG A 319 -7.40 -2.33 -32.86
C ARG A 319 -6.30 -3.38 -32.86
N GLY A 320 -5.55 -3.47 -33.95
CA GLY A 320 -4.42 -4.39 -34.10
C GLY A 320 -4.72 -5.61 -34.96
N GLU A 321 -3.72 -6.47 -35.14
CA GLU A 321 -3.89 -7.76 -35.82
C GLU A 321 -4.66 -8.73 -34.90
N PRO A 322 -5.42 -9.68 -35.45
CA PRO A 322 -6.05 -10.73 -34.66
C PRO A 322 -5.00 -11.51 -33.86
N GLY A 323 -5.18 -11.62 -32.55
CA GLY A 323 -4.22 -12.28 -31.66
C GLY A 323 -4.71 -12.35 -30.22
N ALA A 324 -3.90 -12.97 -29.34
CA ALA A 324 -4.17 -13.01 -27.91
C ALA A 324 -4.00 -11.62 -27.30
N ARG A 325 -4.99 -11.19 -26.51
CA ARG A 325 -5.06 -9.87 -25.90
C ARG A 325 -5.13 -9.99 -24.39
N ALA A 326 -4.43 -9.09 -23.71
CA ALA A 326 -4.62 -8.86 -22.29
C ALA A 326 -5.30 -7.51 -22.06
N PHE A 327 -6.01 -7.40 -20.95
CA PHE A 327 -6.80 -6.24 -20.57
C PHE A 327 -6.49 -5.85 -19.13
N GLY A 328 -6.74 -4.59 -18.78
CA GLY A 328 -6.59 -4.14 -17.41
C GLY A 328 -7.06 -2.69 -17.22
N LEU A 329 -6.91 -2.22 -15.99
CA LEU A 329 -7.13 -0.85 -15.57
C LEU A 329 -5.81 -0.26 -15.01
N PHE A 330 -5.60 1.04 -15.18
CA PHE A 330 -4.45 1.75 -14.64
C PHE A 330 -4.77 3.23 -14.39
N SER A 331 -4.03 3.88 -13.51
CA SER A 331 -4.12 5.34 -13.32
C SER A 331 -3.47 6.08 -14.49
N ALA A 332 -4.06 7.21 -14.90
CA ALA A 332 -3.52 8.09 -15.93
C ALA A 332 -2.11 8.65 -15.65
N GLU A 333 -1.66 8.61 -14.39
CA GLU A 333 -0.30 9.03 -14.00
C GLU A 333 0.78 7.98 -14.29
N ILE A 334 0.38 6.74 -14.60
CA ILE A 334 1.31 5.63 -14.83
C ILE A 334 1.75 5.59 -16.29
N ASP A 335 3.06 5.46 -16.50
CA ASP A 335 3.64 5.23 -17.82
C ASP A 335 3.16 3.89 -18.39
N PRO A 336 2.58 3.85 -19.61
CA PRO A 336 2.15 2.61 -20.23
C PRO A 336 3.22 1.51 -20.36
N GLU A 337 4.52 1.85 -20.32
CA GLU A 337 5.60 0.87 -20.30
C GLU A 337 5.62 0.01 -19.02
N GLN A 338 4.95 0.46 -17.95
CA GLN A 338 4.83 -0.28 -16.69
C GLN A 338 3.71 -1.34 -16.71
N LEU A 339 2.88 -1.37 -17.75
CA LEU A 339 1.73 -2.28 -17.84
C LEU A 339 2.17 -3.74 -18.06
N ARG A 340 1.72 -4.64 -17.18
CA ARG A 340 2.14 -6.04 -17.15
C ARG A 340 1.19 -6.98 -17.87
N GLY A 341 0.99 -6.77 -19.18
CA GLY A 341 0.03 -7.55 -19.96
C GLY A 341 0.58 -8.79 -20.67
N THR A 342 1.88 -9.09 -20.59
CA THR A 342 2.44 -10.35 -21.10
C THR A 342 2.12 -11.53 -20.16
N ALA A 343 2.27 -12.76 -20.63
CA ALA A 343 2.08 -13.95 -19.78
C ALA A 343 2.95 -13.88 -18.49
N PHE A 344 4.24 -13.52 -18.63
CA PHE A 344 5.15 -13.31 -17.51
C PHE A 344 4.69 -12.16 -16.60
N GLY A 345 4.26 -11.04 -17.19
CA GLY A 345 3.74 -9.90 -16.44
C GLY A 345 2.51 -10.24 -15.61
N ARG A 346 1.57 -11.00 -16.17
CA ARG A 346 0.35 -11.43 -15.47
C ARG A 346 0.61 -12.39 -14.33
N THR A 347 1.52 -13.35 -14.47
CA THR A 347 1.93 -14.16 -13.31
C THR A 347 2.60 -13.29 -12.24
N GLY A 348 3.34 -12.25 -12.63
CA GLY A 348 3.82 -11.23 -11.69
C GLY A 348 2.70 -10.48 -10.96
N ILE A 349 1.60 -10.16 -11.65
CA ILE A 349 0.40 -9.59 -11.02
C ILE A 349 -0.16 -10.57 -9.98
N GLU A 350 -0.34 -11.85 -10.33
CA GLU A 350 -0.86 -12.87 -9.40
C GLU A 350 0.01 -13.00 -8.14
N VAL A 351 1.34 -13.03 -8.31
CA VAL A 351 2.31 -13.05 -7.20
C VAL A 351 2.13 -11.84 -6.28
N ASP A 352 2.04 -10.63 -6.83
CA ASP A 352 1.88 -9.41 -6.03
C ASP A 352 0.54 -9.37 -5.29
N ARG A 353 -0.53 -9.86 -5.91
CA ARG A 353 -1.86 -9.93 -5.31
C ARG A 353 -1.89 -10.89 -4.11
N GLU A 354 -1.29 -12.08 -4.24
CA GLU A 354 -1.19 -13.05 -3.15
C GLU A 354 -0.32 -12.49 -2.00
N LEU A 355 0.77 -11.78 -2.31
CA LEU A 355 1.61 -11.16 -1.28
C LEU A 355 0.87 -10.03 -0.55
N LEU A 356 0.14 -9.18 -1.28
CA LEU A 356 -0.67 -8.12 -0.68
C LEU A 356 -1.81 -8.66 0.18
N GLU A 357 -2.47 -9.73 -0.26
CA GLU A 357 -3.49 -10.42 0.53
C GLU A 357 -2.89 -11.00 1.82
N GLY A 358 -1.73 -11.66 1.72
CA GLY A 358 -0.99 -12.12 2.88
C GLY A 358 -0.63 -11.01 3.86
N TRP A 359 -0.17 -9.87 3.34
CA TRP A 359 0.15 -8.69 4.14
C TRP A 359 -1.07 -8.06 4.82
N ASN A 360 -2.22 -8.02 4.15
CA ASN A 360 -3.45 -7.51 4.77
C ASN A 360 -3.96 -8.44 5.89
N PHE A 361 -3.89 -9.76 5.72
CA PHE A 361 -4.19 -10.70 6.80
C PHE A 361 -3.21 -10.60 7.96
N ASP A 362 -1.94 -10.36 7.66
CA ASP A 362 -0.91 -10.13 8.66
C ASP A 362 -1.19 -8.86 9.50
N ARG A 363 -1.56 -7.75 8.85
CA ARG A 363 -1.99 -6.51 9.51
C ARG A 363 -3.29 -6.67 10.30
N ALA A 364 -4.26 -7.41 9.77
CA ALA A 364 -5.50 -7.73 10.49
C ALA A 364 -5.21 -8.55 11.76
N ALA A 365 -4.30 -9.52 11.68
CA ALA A 365 -3.85 -10.29 12.84
C ALA A 365 -3.14 -9.40 13.88
N ALA A 366 -2.27 -8.47 13.45
CA ALA A 366 -1.61 -7.52 14.34
C ALA A 366 -2.63 -6.62 15.09
N THR A 367 -3.66 -6.17 14.37
CA THR A 367 -4.78 -5.39 14.90
C THR A 367 -5.59 -6.21 15.92
N ARG A 368 -5.99 -7.43 15.55
CA ARG A 368 -6.76 -8.32 16.44
C ARG A 368 -6.01 -8.65 17.73
N ARG A 369 -4.71 -8.91 17.63
CA ARG A 369 -3.85 -9.14 18.81
C ARG A 369 -3.85 -7.94 19.77
N HIS A 370 -3.84 -6.71 19.25
CA HIS A 370 -3.89 -5.50 20.08
C HIS A 370 -5.25 -5.30 20.75
N LEU A 371 -6.34 -5.67 20.08
CA LEU A 371 -7.70 -5.50 20.60
C LEU A 371 -8.09 -6.56 21.63
N THR A 372 -7.82 -7.83 21.33
CA THR A 372 -8.37 -8.96 22.08
C THR A 372 -7.32 -9.88 22.70
N GLY A 373 -6.03 -9.65 22.44
CA GLY A 373 -4.98 -10.61 22.75
C GLY A 373 -5.06 -11.84 21.85
N ASP A 374 -4.54 -12.98 22.33
CA ASP A 374 -4.55 -14.23 21.58
C ASP A 374 -5.98 -14.82 21.46
N SER A 375 -6.40 -15.12 20.22
CA SER A 375 -7.71 -15.70 19.90
C SER A 375 -7.62 -16.75 18.77
N PRO A 376 -8.64 -17.61 18.61
CA PRO A 376 -8.71 -18.53 17.46
C PRO A 376 -8.67 -17.80 16.11
N GLU A 377 -9.38 -16.68 16.01
CA GLU A 377 -9.42 -15.85 14.79
C GLU A 377 -8.04 -15.25 14.46
N LEU A 378 -7.25 -14.87 15.47
CA LEU A 378 -5.86 -14.47 15.27
C LEU A 378 -5.09 -15.61 14.58
N THR A 379 -5.28 -16.84 15.04
CA THR A 379 -4.62 -18.02 14.43
C THR A 379 -5.07 -18.21 12.98
N GLU A 380 -6.37 -18.06 12.70
CA GLU A 380 -6.92 -18.15 11.34
C GLU A 380 -6.35 -17.07 10.41
N LEU A 381 -6.25 -15.82 10.87
CA LEU A 381 -5.66 -14.72 10.10
C LEU A 381 -4.16 -14.97 9.83
N VAL A 382 -3.40 -15.47 10.80
CA VAL A 382 -2.00 -15.83 10.58
C VAL A 382 -1.86 -16.98 9.57
N MET A 383 -2.68 -18.01 9.68
CA MET A 383 -2.68 -19.13 8.71
C MET A 383 -3.09 -18.67 7.31
N ALA A 384 -4.05 -17.74 7.20
CA ALA A 384 -4.45 -17.14 5.92
C ALA A 384 -3.29 -16.34 5.30
N ALA A 385 -2.57 -15.56 6.12
CA ALA A 385 -1.38 -14.83 5.68
C ALA A 385 -0.29 -15.78 5.15
N GLU A 386 0.04 -16.82 5.92
CA GLU A 386 1.02 -17.84 5.53
C GLU A 386 0.61 -18.56 4.24
N THR A 387 -0.68 -18.89 4.09
CA THR A 387 -1.21 -19.55 2.90
C THR A 387 -1.05 -18.68 1.66
N ALA A 388 -1.45 -17.40 1.72
CA ALA A 388 -1.36 -16.48 0.59
C ALA A 388 0.11 -16.25 0.17
N VAL A 389 1.01 -15.99 1.13
CA VAL A 389 2.44 -15.84 0.82
C VAL A 389 3.04 -17.17 0.29
N GLY A 390 2.58 -18.32 0.79
CA GLY A 390 2.95 -19.63 0.29
C GLY A 390 2.50 -19.88 -1.17
N ASN A 391 1.32 -19.41 -1.56
CA ASN A 391 0.84 -19.45 -2.94
C ASN A 391 1.72 -18.58 -3.85
N ALA A 392 2.04 -17.36 -3.43
CA ALA A 392 2.94 -16.47 -4.16
C ALA A 392 4.31 -17.11 -4.39
N ARG A 393 4.85 -17.76 -3.35
CA ARG A 393 6.09 -18.54 -3.42
C ARG A 393 5.99 -19.65 -4.48
N ALA A 394 4.90 -20.42 -4.48
CA ALA A 394 4.67 -21.49 -5.45
C ALA A 394 4.59 -20.98 -6.90
N LEU A 395 3.92 -19.85 -7.13
CA LEU A 395 3.86 -19.20 -8.45
C LEU A 395 5.24 -18.79 -8.98
N VAL A 396 6.10 -18.24 -8.11
CA VAL A 396 7.49 -17.89 -8.49
C VAL A 396 8.34 -19.14 -8.73
N ASP A 397 8.18 -20.19 -7.92
CA ASP A 397 8.83 -21.50 -8.13
C ASP A 397 8.42 -22.12 -9.47
N ASP A 398 7.13 -22.07 -9.83
CA ASP A 398 6.63 -22.58 -11.11
C ASP A 398 7.23 -21.78 -12.29
N LEU A 399 7.31 -20.44 -12.17
CA LEU A 399 8.00 -19.61 -13.18
C LEU A 399 9.46 -20.00 -13.34
N LEU A 400 10.15 -20.43 -12.27
CA LEU A 400 11.55 -20.86 -12.34
C LEU A 400 11.74 -22.22 -13.04
N LEU A 401 10.68 -23.00 -13.25
CA LEU A 401 10.73 -24.26 -14.00
C LEU A 401 10.81 -24.05 -15.52
N ASP A 402 10.34 -22.90 -16.00
CA ASP A 402 10.41 -22.51 -17.40
C ASP A 402 11.82 -22.05 -17.80
N ASP A 403 12.15 -22.15 -19.10
CA ASP A 403 13.43 -21.71 -19.63
C ASP A 403 13.43 -20.18 -19.83
N HIS A 404 14.17 -19.49 -18.97
CA HIS A 404 14.29 -18.03 -18.98
C HIS A 404 15.73 -17.59 -19.21
N PRO A 405 15.95 -16.38 -19.79
CA PRO A 405 17.27 -15.76 -19.79
C PRO A 405 17.85 -15.67 -18.37
N ASP A 406 19.17 -15.86 -18.22
CA ASP A 406 19.86 -15.85 -16.92
C ASP A 406 19.52 -14.63 -16.04
N ALA A 407 19.32 -13.47 -16.65
CA ALA A 407 18.96 -12.25 -15.93
C ALA A 407 17.58 -12.36 -15.27
N VAL A 408 16.59 -12.92 -15.97
CA VAL A 408 15.23 -13.14 -15.47
C VAL A 408 15.23 -14.21 -14.40
N ALA A 409 15.92 -15.33 -14.62
CA ALA A 409 16.05 -16.40 -13.62
C ALA A 409 16.72 -15.90 -12.32
N ARG A 410 17.70 -14.99 -12.41
CA ARG A 410 18.29 -14.33 -11.23
C ARG A 410 17.30 -13.43 -10.51
N ALA A 411 16.50 -12.65 -11.23
CA ALA A 411 15.49 -11.79 -10.64
C ALA A 411 14.39 -12.60 -9.93
N LEU A 412 13.93 -13.70 -10.54
CA LEU A 412 12.96 -14.62 -9.94
C LEU A 412 13.51 -15.27 -8.66
N ARG A 413 14.77 -15.72 -8.66
CA ARG A 413 15.41 -16.25 -7.43
C ARG A 413 15.51 -15.19 -6.34
N ALA A 414 15.89 -13.96 -6.68
CA ALA A 414 15.95 -12.87 -5.71
C ALA A 414 14.56 -12.51 -5.15
N ARG A 415 13.52 -12.58 -5.98
CA ARG A 415 12.12 -12.45 -5.54
C ARG A 415 11.71 -13.58 -4.61
N LEU A 416 12.05 -14.82 -4.95
CA LEU A 416 11.79 -15.99 -4.11
C LEU A 416 12.47 -15.88 -2.74
N ASP A 417 13.75 -15.47 -2.71
CA ASP A 417 14.50 -15.23 -1.46
C ASP A 417 13.80 -14.18 -0.58
N ALA A 418 13.23 -13.13 -1.18
CA ALA A 418 12.48 -12.11 -0.46
C ALA A 418 11.14 -12.64 0.10
N ILE A 419 10.44 -13.46 -0.67
CA ILE A 419 9.20 -14.13 -0.23
C ILE A 419 9.49 -15.11 0.91
N ASP A 420 10.57 -15.89 0.82
CA ASP A 420 11.00 -16.80 1.87
C ASP A 420 11.38 -16.05 3.16
N ALA A 421 12.02 -14.89 3.04
CA ALA A 421 12.29 -14.01 4.17
C ALA A 421 10.98 -13.50 4.81
N TYR A 422 9.97 -13.16 4.01
CA TYR A 422 8.66 -12.75 4.53
C TYR A 422 7.95 -13.90 5.25
N LEU A 423 7.94 -15.11 4.68
CA LEU A 423 7.39 -16.30 5.35
C LEU A 423 8.06 -16.57 6.69
N ALA A 424 9.37 -16.40 6.78
CA ALA A 424 10.10 -16.57 8.04
C ALA A 424 9.66 -15.54 9.11
N VAL A 425 9.29 -14.32 8.70
CA VAL A 425 8.72 -13.30 9.60
C VAL A 425 7.33 -13.71 10.08
N LEU A 426 6.48 -14.26 9.20
CA LEU A 426 5.12 -14.68 9.55
C LEU A 426 5.10 -15.81 10.59
N VAL A 427 5.98 -16.81 10.41
CA VAL A 427 6.13 -17.99 11.28
C VAL A 427 6.91 -17.68 12.58
N GLY A 428 7.67 -16.57 12.59
CA GLY A 428 8.48 -16.16 13.72
C GLY A 428 7.67 -15.78 14.96
N THR A 429 8.28 -15.93 16.14
CA THR A 429 7.69 -15.54 17.43
C THR A 429 7.97 -14.09 17.83
N GLU A 430 8.81 -13.38 17.07
CA GLU A 430 9.10 -11.96 17.38
C GLU A 430 7.89 -11.09 17.06
N PRO A 431 7.59 -10.08 17.89
CA PRO A 431 6.50 -9.17 17.63
C PRO A 431 6.71 -8.49 16.28
N ARG A 432 5.68 -8.60 15.44
CA ARG A 432 5.67 -8.13 14.06
C ARG A 432 5.99 -6.64 14.00
N GLN A 433 6.85 -6.26 13.06
CA GLN A 433 7.33 -4.88 12.94
C GLN A 433 6.19 -3.96 12.47
N GLY A 434 6.07 -2.79 13.10
CA GLY A 434 5.08 -1.76 12.77
C GLY A 434 3.94 -1.67 13.78
N ALA A 435 3.85 -0.54 14.50
CA ALA A 435 2.72 -0.24 15.37
C ALA A 435 1.39 -0.34 14.58
N VAL A 436 0.32 -0.77 15.26
CA VAL A 436 -1.03 -0.67 14.70
C VAL A 436 -1.40 0.81 14.58
N LEU A 437 -1.99 1.17 13.45
CA LEU A 437 -2.42 2.53 13.11
C LEU A 437 -3.87 2.76 13.55
N LEU A 438 -4.23 4.03 13.75
CA LEU A 438 -5.59 4.38 14.12
C LEU A 438 -6.59 3.98 13.02
N CYS A 439 -6.24 4.18 11.76
CA CYS A 439 -7.05 3.78 10.61
C CYS A 439 -7.27 2.25 10.48
N GLU A 440 -6.50 1.45 11.20
CA GLU A 440 -6.67 -0.01 11.24
C GLU A 440 -7.60 -0.47 12.37
N LEU A 441 -7.80 0.39 13.39
CA LEU A 441 -8.59 0.11 14.60
C LEU A 441 -10.00 0.71 14.55
N ILE A 442 -10.25 1.63 13.61
CA ILE A 442 -11.52 2.32 13.43
C ILE A 442 -12.19 1.79 12.15
N GLU A 443 -13.48 1.46 12.25
CA GLU A 443 -14.26 1.08 11.08
C GLU A 443 -14.45 2.28 10.14
N PRO A 444 -14.48 2.07 8.81
CA PRO A 444 -14.80 3.13 7.87
C PRO A 444 -16.18 3.71 8.18
N SER A 445 -16.26 5.01 8.41
CA SER A 445 -17.56 5.67 8.58
C SER A 445 -18.33 5.72 7.25
N GLU A 446 -19.58 5.20 7.22
CA GLU A 446 -20.45 5.28 6.03
C GLU A 446 -20.95 6.72 5.77
N ASP A 447 -20.95 7.56 6.80
CA ASP A 447 -21.43 8.94 6.77
C ASP A 447 -20.25 9.92 6.83
N ARG A 448 -19.75 10.40 5.67
CA ARG A 448 -19.09 11.71 5.53
C ARG A 448 -18.88 12.13 4.07
#